data_AF-A0A0D6JBH2-F1
#
_entry.id   AF-A0A0D6JBH2-F1
#
_cell.length_a   1.000
_cell.length_b   1.000
_cell.length_c   1.000
_cell.angle_alpha   90.00
_cell.angle_beta   90.00
_cell.angle_gamma   90.00
#
_symmetry.space_group_name_H-M   'P 1'
#
loop_
_entity.id
_entity.type
_entity.pdbx_description
1 polymer ?
#
loop_
_entity_poly.entity_id
_entity_poly.type
_entity_poly.pdbx_seq_one_letter_code
_entity_poly.pdbx_strand_id
1 'polypeptide(L)'
;MAFHLHRLRLTGKPLHHALNGKVHTSTALAQARQPLSEPAVIALAELLAIDAQELLRALTEPETREWAFYRISAQNRQHVWNAAKSHWEKSGLSAKQAARAIGIPRPRLVNSLYGTRPLIFDWHHATLLLHALHRDAPPEILLPQDPNSRDQH
;
A
#
# COMPACT_ATOMS: atom_id res chain seq x y z
N MET A 1 -11.01 8.36 4.41
CA MET A 1 -11.41 7.19 5.22
C MET A 1 -10.58 5.92 4.98
N ALA A 2 -10.68 5.24 3.83
CA ALA A 2 -9.97 3.95 3.64
C ALA A 2 -8.44 4.04 3.84
N PHE A 3 -7.81 5.12 3.38
CA PHE A 3 -6.39 5.37 3.68
C PHE A 3 -6.13 5.46 5.19
N HIS A 4 -6.94 6.21 5.94
CA HIS A 4 -6.75 6.37 7.39
C HIS A 4 -6.89 5.05 8.13
N LEU A 5 -7.89 4.24 7.78
CA LEU A 5 -8.03 2.89 8.30
C LEU A 5 -6.82 2.01 7.96
N HIS A 6 -6.29 2.11 6.74
CA HIS A 6 -5.09 1.40 6.32
C HIS A 6 -3.85 1.85 7.11
N ARG A 7 -3.58 3.16 7.18
CA ARG A 7 -2.44 3.77 7.89
C ARG A 7 -2.43 3.40 9.36
N LEU A 8 -3.59 3.43 10.02
CA LEU A 8 -3.75 3.08 11.43
C LEU A 8 -3.76 1.56 11.68
N ARG A 9 -3.64 0.73 10.64
CA ARG A 9 -3.74 -0.73 10.70
C ARG A 9 -5.08 -1.24 11.25
N LEU A 10 -6.13 -0.44 11.07
CA LEU A 10 -7.51 -0.72 11.48
C LEU A 10 -8.30 -1.31 10.30
N THR A 11 -7.74 -2.29 9.61
CA THR A 11 -8.40 -3.02 8.52
C THR A 11 -8.44 -4.52 8.80
N GLY A 12 -9.42 -5.24 8.25
CA GLY A 12 -9.57 -6.68 8.49
C GLY A 12 -10.05 -6.97 9.91
N LYS A 13 -9.30 -7.78 10.69
CA LYS A 13 -9.73 -8.27 12.01
C LYS A 13 -10.07 -7.15 13.02
N PRO A 14 -9.24 -6.11 13.23
CA PRO A 14 -9.57 -5.03 14.17
C PRO A 14 -10.87 -4.32 13.82
N LEU A 15 -11.07 -3.97 12.55
CA LEU A 15 -12.29 -3.32 12.07
C LEU A 15 -13.51 -4.24 12.16
N HIS A 16 -13.32 -5.51 11.84
CA HIS A 16 -14.37 -6.52 11.91
C HIS A 16 -14.84 -6.74 13.36
N HIS A 17 -13.89 -6.79 14.30
CA HIS A 17 -14.17 -6.89 15.73
C HIS A 17 -14.90 -5.65 16.24
N ALA A 18 -14.41 -4.45 15.92
CA ALA A 18 -15.04 -3.19 16.31
C ALA A 18 -16.48 -3.04 15.77
N LEU A 19 -16.76 -3.62 14.59
CA LEU A 19 -18.08 -3.61 13.97
C LEU A 19 -18.94 -4.83 14.32
N ASN A 20 -18.61 -5.55 15.41
CA ASN A 20 -19.35 -6.73 15.89
C ASN A 20 -19.62 -7.77 14.79
N GLY A 21 -18.63 -8.05 13.95
CA GLY A 21 -18.74 -9.11 12.96
C GLY A 21 -19.46 -8.71 11.66
N LYS A 22 -19.77 -7.43 11.42
CA LYS A 22 -20.38 -6.96 10.16
C LYS A 22 -19.38 -6.97 9.00
N VAL A 23 -19.10 -8.15 8.43
CA VAL A 23 -18.13 -8.38 7.33
C VAL A 23 -18.33 -7.40 6.18
N HIS A 24 -19.58 -7.26 5.70
CA HIS A 24 -19.91 -6.43 4.56
C HIS A 24 -19.59 -4.95 4.81
N THR A 25 -19.97 -4.43 5.97
CA THR A 25 -19.68 -3.05 6.37
C THR A 25 -18.18 -2.82 6.53
N SER A 26 -17.47 -3.73 7.21
CA SER A 26 -16.01 -3.61 7.38
C SER A 26 -15.27 -3.60 6.03
N THR A 27 -15.72 -4.42 5.08
CA THR A 27 -15.14 -4.48 3.74
C THR A 27 -15.45 -3.22 2.92
N ALA A 28 -16.70 -2.75 2.96
CA ALA A 28 -17.12 -1.54 2.26
C ALA A 28 -16.36 -0.29 2.74
N LEU A 29 -16.13 -0.18 4.06
CA LEU A 29 -15.35 0.90 4.65
C LEU A 29 -13.86 0.82 4.29
N ALA A 30 -13.26 -0.36 4.39
CA ALA A 30 -11.86 -0.58 3.99
C ALA A 30 -11.62 -0.31 2.49
N GLN A 31 -12.65 -0.44 1.66
CA GLN A 31 -12.60 -0.19 0.22
C GLN A 31 -13.08 1.21 -0.19
N ALA A 32 -13.45 2.07 0.77
CA ALA A 32 -14.08 3.37 0.51
C ALA A 32 -15.30 3.32 -0.42
N ARG A 33 -16.04 2.21 -0.41
CA ARG A 33 -17.25 2.02 -1.23
C ARG A 33 -18.50 2.60 -0.59
N GLN A 34 -18.42 2.95 0.69
CA GLN A 34 -19.53 3.51 1.44
C GLN A 34 -19.10 4.86 2.01
N PRO A 35 -19.74 5.97 1.59
CA PRO A 35 -19.58 7.24 2.28
C PRO A 35 -20.16 7.13 3.69
N LEU A 36 -19.48 7.73 4.66
CA LEU A 36 -19.97 7.87 6.02
C LEU A 36 -20.30 9.34 6.27
N SER A 37 -21.41 9.58 6.95
CA SER A 37 -21.68 10.89 7.54
C SER A 37 -20.70 11.14 8.70
N GLU A 38 -20.41 12.40 9.00
CA GLU A 38 -19.52 12.77 10.09
C GLU A 38 -19.91 12.15 11.45
N PRO A 39 -21.19 12.11 11.87
CA PRO A 39 -21.60 11.39 13.09
C PRO A 39 -21.24 9.90 13.06
N ALA A 40 -21.34 9.25 11.89
CA ALA A 40 -20.95 7.85 11.75
C ALA A 40 -19.43 7.65 11.81
N VAL A 41 -18.64 8.65 11.37
CA VAL A 41 -17.18 8.64 11.54
C VAL A 41 -16.78 8.77 13.00
N ILE A 42 -17.43 9.68 13.75
CA ILE A 42 -17.17 9.86 15.19
C ILE A 42 -17.48 8.58 15.96
N ALA A 43 -18.66 7.98 15.73
CA ALA A 43 -19.02 6.71 16.36
C ALA A 43 -18.05 5.57 16.00
N LEU A 44 -17.55 5.55 14.76
CA LEU A 44 -16.53 4.58 14.34
C LEU A 44 -15.19 4.82 15.05
N ALA A 45 -14.77 6.07 15.23
CA ALA A 45 -13.55 6.43 15.94
C ALA A 45 -13.60 6.01 17.42
N GLU A 46 -14.74 6.24 18.08
CA GLU A 46 -14.99 5.78 19.45
C GLU A 46 -14.88 4.25 19.58
N LEU A 47 -15.51 3.51 18.66
CA LEU A 47 -15.42 2.04 18.62
C LEU A 47 -13.99 1.54 18.39
N LEU A 48 -13.16 2.32 17.69
CA LEU A 48 -11.77 2.00 17.40
C LEU A 48 -10.80 2.57 18.44
N ALA A 49 -11.30 3.27 19.46
CA ALA A 49 -10.51 3.95 20.49
C ALA A 49 -9.43 4.89 19.91
N ILE A 50 -9.79 5.67 18.88
CA ILE A 50 -8.93 6.69 18.26
C ILE A 50 -9.63 8.05 18.21
N ASP A 51 -8.84 9.10 18.01
CA ASP A 51 -9.39 10.44 17.75
C ASP A 51 -10.13 10.47 16.40
N ALA A 52 -11.35 11.01 16.37
CA ALA A 52 -12.13 11.18 15.15
C ALA A 52 -11.42 12.07 14.11
N GLN A 53 -10.60 13.03 14.56
CA GLN A 53 -9.81 13.88 13.67
C GLN A 53 -8.81 13.08 12.83
N GLU A 54 -8.31 11.94 13.32
CA GLU A 54 -7.46 11.04 12.55
C GLU A 54 -8.18 10.42 11.35
N LEU A 55 -9.52 10.29 11.42
CA LEU A 55 -10.36 9.75 10.34
C LEU A 55 -10.96 10.84 9.44
N LEU A 56 -11.13 12.05 9.96
CA LEU A 56 -11.79 13.18 9.27
C LEU A 56 -10.82 14.07 8.52
N ARG A 57 -9.56 14.20 8.98
CA ARG A 57 -8.61 15.12 8.34
C ARG A 57 -8.39 14.79 6.86
N ALA A 58 -8.16 15.83 6.08
CA ALA A 58 -7.73 15.67 4.69
C ALA A 58 -6.39 14.91 4.62
N LEU A 59 -6.21 14.17 3.53
CA LEU A 59 -4.91 13.59 3.19
C LEU A 59 -3.99 14.71 2.73
N THR A 60 -2.76 14.66 3.21
CA THR A 60 -1.68 15.44 2.60
C THR A 60 -1.37 14.91 1.19
N GLU A 61 -0.66 15.69 0.38
CA GLU A 61 -0.23 15.26 -0.95
C GLU A 61 0.65 13.98 -0.90
N PRO A 62 1.66 13.86 -0.01
CA PRO A 62 2.42 12.61 0.13
C PRO A 62 1.54 11.40 0.46
N GLU A 63 0.57 11.56 1.35
CA GLU A 63 -0.35 10.48 1.73
C GLU A 63 -1.28 10.08 0.57
N THR A 64 -1.69 11.04 -0.24
CA THR A 64 -2.49 10.80 -1.44
C THR A 64 -1.71 9.96 -2.45
N ARG A 65 -0.43 10.30 -2.66
CA ARG A 65 0.49 9.54 -3.53
C ARG A 65 0.76 8.14 -3.00
N GLU A 66 1.04 8.01 -1.71
CA GLU A 66 1.21 6.72 -1.05
C GLU A 66 -0.03 5.84 -1.22
N TRP A 67 -1.23 6.40 -1.04
CA TRP A 67 -2.47 5.67 -1.22
C TRP A 67 -2.69 5.23 -2.67
N ALA A 68 -2.42 6.12 -3.63
CA ALA A 68 -2.51 5.80 -5.05
C ALA A 68 -1.56 4.66 -5.41
N PHE A 69 -0.31 4.74 -4.96
CA PHE A 69 0.70 3.70 -5.16
C PHE A 69 0.24 2.35 -4.57
N TYR A 70 -0.22 2.33 -3.33
CA TYR A 70 -0.72 1.12 -2.69
C TYR A 70 -1.84 0.47 -3.50
N ARG A 71 -2.82 1.26 -3.98
CA ARG A 71 -3.96 0.74 -4.75
C ARG A 71 -3.51 0.13 -6.08
N ILE A 72 -2.66 0.82 -6.83
CA ILE A 72 -2.15 0.33 -8.12
C ILE A 72 -1.29 -0.91 -7.91
N SER A 73 -0.41 -0.89 -6.90
CA SER A 73 0.43 -2.05 -6.53
C SER A 73 -0.42 -3.26 -6.11
N ALA A 74 -1.47 -3.04 -5.32
CA ALA A 74 -2.35 -4.11 -4.86
C ALA A 74 -3.09 -4.81 -6.02
N GLN A 75 -3.40 -4.08 -7.09
CA GLN A 75 -4.01 -4.59 -8.33
C GLN A 75 -2.98 -5.26 -9.26
N ASN A 76 -1.71 -4.85 -9.21
CA ASN A 76 -0.66 -5.24 -10.15
C ASN A 76 0.54 -5.92 -9.46
N ARG A 77 0.30 -6.69 -8.39
CA ARG A 77 1.35 -7.13 -7.46
C ARG A 77 2.53 -7.80 -8.15
N GLN A 78 2.26 -8.76 -9.04
CA GLN A 78 3.31 -9.48 -9.75
C GLN A 78 4.14 -8.55 -10.66
N HIS A 79 3.47 -7.61 -11.32
CA HIS A 79 4.14 -6.65 -12.19
C HIS A 79 5.08 -5.76 -11.40
N VAL A 80 4.61 -5.19 -10.28
CA VAL A 80 5.43 -4.30 -9.43
C VAL A 80 6.64 -5.04 -8.85
N TRP A 81 6.47 -6.30 -8.41
CA TRP A 81 7.58 -7.12 -7.97
C TRP A 81 8.59 -7.43 -9.08
N ASN A 82 8.12 -7.70 -10.30
CA ASN A 82 9.00 -7.92 -11.45
C ASN A 82 9.74 -6.64 -11.88
N ALA A 83 9.07 -5.48 -11.82
CA ALA A 83 9.68 -4.18 -12.07
C ALA A 83 10.77 -3.90 -11.02
N ALA A 84 10.45 -4.00 -9.73
CA ALA A 84 11.41 -3.89 -8.64
C ALA A 84 12.61 -4.81 -8.83
N LYS A 85 12.36 -6.07 -9.23
CA LYS A 85 13.40 -7.04 -9.57
C LYS A 85 14.32 -6.55 -10.69
N SER A 86 13.73 -6.11 -11.79
CA SER A 86 14.50 -5.57 -12.93
C SER A 86 15.39 -4.40 -12.49
N HIS A 87 14.89 -3.51 -11.64
CA HIS A 87 15.65 -2.37 -11.14
C HIS A 87 16.86 -2.79 -10.31
N TRP A 88 16.70 -3.71 -9.35
CA TRP A 88 17.83 -4.11 -8.52
C TRP A 88 18.83 -4.98 -9.27
N GLU A 89 18.39 -5.82 -10.22
CA GLU A 89 19.27 -6.64 -11.05
C GLU A 89 20.14 -5.77 -11.97
N LYS A 90 19.53 -4.73 -12.58
CA LYS A 90 20.27 -3.75 -13.40
C LYS A 90 21.31 -2.96 -12.59
N SER A 91 21.08 -2.77 -11.30
CA SER A 91 22.05 -2.14 -10.39
C SER A 91 23.03 -3.13 -9.76
N GLY A 92 23.03 -4.39 -10.17
CA GLY A 92 23.97 -5.41 -9.68
C GLY A 92 23.68 -5.93 -8.27
N LEU A 93 22.50 -5.63 -7.70
CA LEU A 93 22.11 -6.17 -6.40
C LEU A 93 21.59 -7.60 -6.54
N SER A 94 22.10 -8.49 -5.69
CA SER A 94 21.52 -9.82 -5.51
C SER A 94 20.16 -9.74 -4.81
N ALA A 95 19.33 -10.76 -5.00
CA ALA A 95 18.06 -10.89 -4.29
C ALA A 95 18.23 -10.87 -2.75
N LYS A 96 19.38 -11.32 -2.22
CA LYS A 96 19.70 -11.26 -0.79
C LYS A 96 19.92 -9.81 -0.33
N GLN A 97 20.64 -9.02 -1.11
CA GLN A 97 20.86 -7.60 -0.82
C GLN A 97 19.55 -6.81 -0.94
N ALA A 98 18.76 -7.06 -1.98
CA ALA A 98 17.44 -6.45 -2.15
C ALA A 98 16.51 -6.77 -0.98
N ALA A 99 16.42 -8.04 -0.57
CA ALA A 99 15.63 -8.47 0.59
C ALA A 99 16.03 -7.73 1.87
N ARG A 100 17.34 -7.58 2.10
CA ARG A 100 17.89 -6.85 3.25
C ARG A 100 17.57 -5.36 3.17
N ALA A 101 17.70 -4.75 2.00
CA ALA A 101 17.43 -3.33 1.78
C ALA A 101 15.98 -2.97 2.11
N ILE A 102 15.03 -3.79 1.65
CA ILE A 102 13.60 -3.55 1.88
C ILE A 102 13.07 -4.15 3.19
N GLY A 103 13.93 -4.78 4.00
CA GLY A 103 13.55 -5.29 5.33
C GLY A 103 12.65 -6.53 5.34
N ILE A 104 12.69 -7.38 4.29
CA ILE A 104 11.89 -8.62 4.26
C ILE A 104 12.75 -9.89 4.28
N PRO A 105 12.30 -10.98 4.94
CA PRO A 105 12.99 -12.26 4.88
C PRO A 105 13.06 -12.81 3.45
N ARG A 106 14.19 -13.42 3.08
CA ARG A 106 14.40 -13.99 1.74
C ARG A 106 13.30 -14.97 1.29
N PRO A 107 12.79 -15.90 2.12
CA PRO A 107 11.68 -16.77 1.71
C PRO A 107 10.43 -15.97 1.31
N ARG A 108 10.18 -14.85 2.01
CA ARG A 108 9.06 -13.95 1.73
C ARG A 108 9.25 -13.21 0.40
N LEU A 109 10.47 -12.75 0.12
CA LEU A 109 10.82 -12.16 -1.18
C LEU A 109 10.64 -13.16 -2.32
N VAL A 110 11.12 -14.39 -2.16
CA VAL A 110 10.98 -15.47 -3.17
C VAL A 110 9.50 -15.75 -3.43
N ASN A 111 8.68 -15.86 -2.39
CA ASN A 111 7.24 -16.03 -2.54
C ASN A 111 6.56 -14.82 -3.20
N SER A 112 7.04 -13.60 -2.96
CA SER A 112 6.54 -12.42 -3.66
C SER A 112 6.89 -12.38 -5.15
N LEU A 113 8.03 -12.96 -5.54
CA LEU A 113 8.46 -13.01 -6.93
C LEU A 113 7.83 -14.16 -7.72
N TYR A 114 7.63 -15.32 -7.07
CA TYR A 114 7.29 -16.57 -7.76
C TYR A 114 6.07 -17.30 -7.19
N GLY A 115 5.49 -16.80 -6.09
CA GLY A 115 4.35 -17.44 -5.43
C GLY A 115 3.01 -17.08 -6.07
N THR A 116 1.97 -17.82 -5.70
CA THR A 116 0.60 -17.63 -6.21
C THR A 116 -0.09 -16.39 -5.66
N ARG A 117 0.40 -15.86 -4.53
CA ARG A 117 -0.13 -14.66 -3.87
C ARG A 117 1.01 -13.75 -3.43
N PRO A 118 1.57 -12.94 -4.34
CA PRO A 118 2.57 -11.95 -4.00
C PRO A 118 2.06 -11.01 -2.91
N LEU A 119 2.98 -10.58 -2.04
CA LEU A 119 2.72 -9.49 -1.13
C LEU A 119 2.45 -8.20 -1.92
N ILE A 120 1.75 -7.25 -1.30
CA ILE A 120 1.65 -5.91 -1.87
C ILE A 120 3.01 -5.25 -1.64
N PHE A 121 3.61 -4.75 -2.72
CA PHE A 121 4.82 -3.94 -2.63
C PHE A 121 4.37 -2.52 -2.28
N ASP A 122 4.54 -2.11 -1.03
CA ASP A 122 4.06 -0.79 -0.56
C ASP A 122 5.09 0.33 -0.78
N TRP A 123 4.67 1.56 -0.49
CA TRP A 123 5.49 2.76 -0.64
C TRP A 123 6.79 2.71 0.16
N HIS A 124 6.76 2.11 1.35
CA HIS A 124 7.93 2.00 2.20
C HIS A 124 8.98 1.06 1.60
N HIS A 125 8.58 -0.13 1.13
CA HIS A 125 9.48 -1.04 0.42
C HIS A 125 10.07 -0.40 -0.85
N ALA A 126 9.26 0.35 -1.59
CA ALA A 126 9.72 1.07 -2.79
C ALA A 126 10.76 2.15 -2.46
N THR A 127 10.50 2.96 -1.43
CA THR A 127 11.41 4.01 -0.97
C THR A 127 12.75 3.41 -0.50
N LEU A 128 12.70 2.37 0.33
CA LEU A 128 13.91 1.67 0.80
C LEU A 128 14.72 1.07 -0.35
N LEU A 129 14.02 0.49 -1.34
CA LEU A 129 14.67 -0.06 -2.52
C LEU A 129 15.38 1.04 -3.31
N LEU A 130 14.68 2.11 -3.67
CA LEU A 130 15.24 3.20 -4.49
C LEU A 130 16.42 3.89 -3.78
N HIS A 131 16.32 4.06 -2.46
CA HIS A 131 17.42 4.55 -1.64
C HIS A 131 18.64 3.62 -1.71
N ALA A 132 18.45 2.30 -1.57
CA ALA A 132 19.54 1.32 -1.70
C ALA A 132 20.13 1.22 -3.11
N LEU A 133 19.39 1.66 -4.13
CA LEU A 133 19.84 1.77 -5.51
C LEU A 133 20.51 3.12 -5.80
N HIS A 134 20.61 4.02 -4.83
CA HIS A 134 21.06 5.41 -4.99
C HIS A 134 20.32 6.14 -6.11
N ARG A 135 19.01 5.88 -6.25
CA ARG A 135 18.15 6.52 -7.23
C ARG A 135 17.32 7.60 -6.55
N ASP A 136 17.53 8.84 -6.96
CA ASP A 136 16.63 9.95 -6.63
C ASP A 136 15.44 9.92 -7.59
N ALA A 137 14.52 8.99 -7.33
CA ALA A 137 13.32 8.80 -8.11
C ALA A 137 12.13 8.54 -7.18
N PRO A 138 10.93 8.97 -7.58
CA PRO A 138 9.72 8.69 -6.81
C PRO A 138 9.35 7.19 -6.91
N PRO A 139 8.78 6.57 -5.86
CA PRO A 139 8.32 5.17 -5.85
C PRO A 139 7.51 4.73 -7.06
N GLU A 140 6.73 5.64 -7.63
CA GLU A 140 5.85 5.44 -8.78
C GLU A 140 6.56 4.90 -10.03
N ILE A 141 7.89 5.04 -10.15
CA ILE A 141 8.68 4.42 -11.22
C ILE A 141 8.54 2.88 -11.25
N LEU A 142 8.19 2.26 -10.11
CA LEU A 142 8.00 0.81 -9.99
C LEU A 142 6.59 0.35 -10.35
N LEU A 143 5.65 1.29 -10.56
CA LEU A 143 4.30 0.96 -10.99
C LEU A 143 4.28 0.63 -12.49
N PRO A 144 3.29 -0.18 -12.93
CA PRO A 144 3.04 -0.35 -14.36
C PRO A 144 2.83 1.03 -14.98
N GLN A 145 3.63 1.34 -15.99
CA GLN A 145 3.37 2.50 -16.83
C GLN A 145 2.14 2.15 -17.67
N ASP A 146 1.10 2.99 -17.61
CA ASP A 146 -0.08 2.77 -18.42
C ASP A 146 0.35 2.74 -19.90
N PRO A 147 0.08 1.66 -20.66
CA PRO A 147 0.42 1.63 -22.08
C PRO A 147 -0.25 2.76 -22.87
N ASN A 148 -1.28 3.40 -22.32
CA ASN A 148 -1.97 4.56 -22.91
C ASN A 148 -1.38 5.93 -22.50
N SER A 149 -0.29 6.00 -21.71
CA SER A 149 0.38 7.26 -21.35
C SER A 149 1.36 7.78 -22.41
N ARG A 150 1.41 7.15 -23.60
CA ARG A 150 2.07 7.74 -24.77
C ARG A 150 1.04 8.62 -25.48
N ASP A 151 1.15 9.94 -25.28
CA ASP A 151 0.69 11.03 -26.17
C ASP A 151 0.22 12.23 -25.34
N GLN A 152 1.13 12.85 -24.58
CA GLN A 152 1.00 14.27 -24.18
C GLN A 152 2.41 14.90 -24.13
N HIS A 153 3.00 15.11 -25.31
CA HIS A 153 4.08 16.06 -25.53
C HIS A 153 3.78 16.86 -26.78
#